data_AF-A0A014L3N3-F1
#
_entry.id   AF-A0A014L3N3-F1
#
_cell.length_a   1.000
_cell.length_b   1.000
_cell.length_c   1.000
_cell.angle_alpha   90.00
_cell.angle_beta   90.00
_cell.angle_gamma   90.00
#
_symmetry.space_group_name_H-M   'P 1'
#
loop_
_entity.id
_entity.type
_entity.pdbx_description
1 polymer ?
#
loop_
_entity_poly.entity_id
_entity_poly.type
_entity_poly.pdbx_seq_one_letter_code
_entity_poly.pdbx_strand_id
1 'polypeptide(L)'
;MGGASKGAGVEHRLSHRMKRQAILHGDRSVPYTAIIHEAALRMQFGGTDTVRAQLEHLLAISEARNIVIQVIPFSSGTFPGPGQSIDC
;
A
#
# COMPACT_ATOMS: atom_id res chain seq x y z
N MET A 1 -1.37 -24.27 -31.56
CA MET A 1 -1.91 -22.93 -31.22
C MET A 1 -2.09 -22.84 -29.72
N GLY A 2 -1.64 -21.76 -29.08
CA GLY A 2 -1.95 -21.45 -27.68
C GLY A 2 -0.72 -21.37 -26.77
N GLY A 3 -0.18 -20.16 -26.57
CA GLY A 3 0.96 -19.96 -25.67
C GLY A 3 1.49 -18.53 -25.61
N ALA A 4 0.62 -17.52 -25.53
CA ALA A 4 1.05 -16.14 -25.31
C ALA A 4 -0.04 -15.37 -24.54
N SER A 5 0.08 -15.28 -23.21
CA SER A 5 -0.71 -14.32 -22.40
C SER A 5 -0.09 -14.01 -21.02
N LYS A 6 0.91 -14.76 -20.54
CA LYS A 6 1.37 -14.64 -19.14
C LYS A 6 2.20 -13.39 -18.80
N GLY A 7 2.66 -12.60 -19.78
CA GLY A 7 3.49 -11.39 -19.55
C GLY A 7 2.72 -10.06 -19.57
N ALA A 8 1.82 -9.87 -20.54
CA ALA A 8 1.16 -8.58 -20.78
C ALA A 8 0.33 -8.08 -19.57
N GLY A 9 -0.30 -8.98 -18.82
CA GLY A 9 -1.06 -8.60 -17.63
C GLY A 9 -0.17 -8.13 -16.46
N VAL A 10 1.06 -8.64 -16.35
CA VAL A 10 2.00 -8.26 -15.29
C VAL A 10 2.59 -6.89 -15.59
N GLU A 11 3.05 -6.66 -16.83
CA GLU A 11 3.54 -5.36 -17.31
C GLU A 11 2.51 -4.24 -17.10
N HIS A 12 1.23 -4.52 -17.42
CA HIS A 12 0.17 -3.52 -17.32
C HIS A 12 -0.16 -3.17 -15.86
N ARG A 13 -0.19 -4.18 -14.98
CA ARG A 13 -0.38 -4.00 -13.52
C ARG A 13 0.79 -3.23 -12.89
N LEU A 14 2.02 -3.53 -13.32
CA LEU A 14 3.23 -2.85 -12.86
C LEU A 14 3.23 -1.37 -13.29
N SER A 15 2.92 -1.11 -14.56
CA SER A 15 2.84 0.25 -15.11
C SER A 15 1.82 1.12 -14.35
N HIS A 16 0.66 0.56 -14.01
CA HIS A 16 -0.33 1.26 -13.20
C HIS A 16 0.13 1.51 -11.75
N ARG A 17 0.89 0.58 -11.16
CA ARG A 17 1.44 0.73 -9.80
C ARG A 17 2.48 1.84 -9.76
N MET A 18 3.39 1.86 -10.73
CA MET A 18 4.41 2.89 -10.91
C MET A 18 3.79 4.27 -11.12
N LYS A 19 2.79 4.40 -11.99
CA LYS A 19 2.09 5.68 -12.25
C LYS A 19 1.41 6.26 -11.00
N ARG A 20 0.85 5.42 -10.13
CA ARG A 20 0.26 5.88 -8.86
C ARG A 20 1.31 6.29 -7.84
N GLN A 21 2.42 5.56 -7.74
CA GLN A 21 3.50 5.95 -6.83
C GLN A 21 4.15 7.28 -7.24
N ALA A 22 4.26 7.56 -8.54
CA ALA A 22 4.81 8.81 -9.03
C ALA A 22 4.03 10.06 -8.58
N ILE A 23 2.72 9.92 -8.28
CA ILE A 23 1.87 11.02 -7.80
C ILE A 23 2.23 11.43 -6.36
N LEU A 24 2.81 10.52 -5.58
CA LEU A 24 3.14 10.74 -4.17
C LEU A 24 4.49 11.43 -3.95
N HIS A 25 5.37 11.44 -4.96
CA HIS A 25 6.78 11.86 -4.82
C HIS A 25 7.19 13.03 -5.75
N GLY A 26 6.25 13.72 -6.40
CA GLY A 26 6.52 14.86 -7.28
C GLY A 26 6.18 16.23 -6.69
N ASP A 27 6.56 17.32 -7.37
CA ASP A 27 6.26 18.72 -6.98
C ASP A 27 4.76 19.01 -6.80
N ARG A 28 3.90 18.19 -7.38
CA ARG A 28 2.44 18.23 -7.22
C ARG A 28 1.93 17.10 -6.33
N SER A 29 2.65 16.88 -5.24
CA SER A 29 2.34 15.88 -4.23
C SER A 29 0.94 16.11 -3.65
N VAL A 30 0.02 15.17 -3.89
CA VAL A 30 -1.32 15.18 -3.29
C VAL A 30 -1.27 14.63 -1.85
N PRO A 31 -2.07 15.18 -0.92
CA PRO A 31 -2.27 14.56 0.38
C PRO A 31 -2.76 13.12 0.21
N TYR A 32 -2.13 12.19 0.91
CA TYR A 32 -2.44 10.77 0.84
C TYR A 32 -2.55 10.18 2.24
N THR A 33 -3.74 9.67 2.56
CA THR A 33 -3.99 8.96 3.80
C THR A 33 -4.16 7.48 3.50
N ALA A 34 -3.27 6.64 4.04
CA ALA A 34 -3.39 5.20 4.02
C ALA A 34 -3.89 4.71 5.37
N ILE A 35 -4.96 3.92 5.36
CA ILE A 35 -5.50 3.30 6.57
C ILE A 35 -5.33 1.79 6.43
N ILE A 36 -4.58 1.20 7.35
CA ILE A 36 -4.10 -0.17 7.26
C ILE A 36 -4.49 -0.90 8.54
N HIS A 37 -5.17 -2.04 8.41
CA HIS A 37 -5.44 -2.87 9.57
C HIS A 37 -4.17 -3.61 10.02
N GLU A 38 -3.91 -3.70 11.32
CA GLU A 38 -2.66 -4.27 11.84
C GLU A 38 -2.44 -5.73 11.43
N ALA A 39 -3.53 -6.48 11.18
CA ALA A 39 -3.47 -7.82 10.61
C ALA A 39 -2.64 -7.86 9.32
N ALA A 40 -2.80 -6.89 8.42
CA ALA A 40 -2.07 -6.84 7.16
C ALA A 40 -0.56 -6.60 7.38
N LEU A 41 -0.19 -5.81 8.38
CA LEU A 41 1.20 -5.55 8.75
C LEU A 41 1.87 -6.76 9.43
N ARG A 42 1.07 -7.62 10.06
CA ARG A 42 1.55 -8.84 10.73
C ARG A 42 1.60 -10.07 9.82
N MET A 43 0.97 -10.02 8.64
CA MET A 43 1.01 -11.13 7.69
C MET A 43 2.42 -11.30 7.11
N GLN A 44 3.01 -12.48 7.28
CA GLN A 44 4.39 -12.76 6.84
C GLN A 44 4.50 -13.13 5.35
N PHE A 45 3.92 -12.30 4.48
CA PHE A 45 4.02 -12.53 3.05
C PHE A 45 5.47 -12.35 2.57
N GLY A 46 6.05 -13.40 1.98
CA GLY A 46 7.43 -13.37 1.49
C GLY A 46 8.50 -13.52 2.58
N GLY A 47 8.12 -13.91 3.80
CA GLY A 47 9.05 -14.17 4.91
C GLY A 47 9.47 -12.93 5.71
N THR A 48 10.20 -13.16 6.80
CA THR A 48 10.54 -12.13 7.81
C THR A 48 11.31 -10.94 7.25
N ASP A 49 12.29 -11.19 6.37
CA ASP A 49 13.12 -10.11 5.81
C ASP A 49 12.32 -9.21 4.87
N THR A 50 11.40 -9.79 4.11
CA THR A 50 10.48 -9.04 3.24
C THR A 50 9.54 -8.15 4.06
N VAL A 51 8.96 -8.70 5.13
CA VAL A 51 8.07 -7.94 6.02
C VAL A 51 8.81 -6.80 6.70
N ARG A 52 10.04 -7.04 7.17
CA ARG A 52 10.89 -6.00 7.76
C ARG A 52 11.14 -4.87 6.77
N ALA A 53 11.58 -5.20 5.56
CA ALA A 53 11.84 -4.20 4.51
C ALA A 53 10.56 -3.42 4.14
N GLN A 54 9.39 -4.06 4.12
CA GLN A 54 8.11 -3.38 3.91
C GLN A 54 7.78 -2.39 5.03
N LEU A 55 7.95 -2.78 6.30
CA LEU A 55 7.70 -1.90 7.44
C LEU A 55 8.68 -0.72 7.47
N GLU A 56 9.96 -0.95 7.22
CA GLU A 56 10.98 0.10 7.09
C GLU A 56 10.62 1.09 5.97
N HIS A 57 10.15 0.58 4.83
CA HIS A 57 9.69 1.43 3.74
C HIS A 57 8.47 2.28 4.13
N LEU A 58 7.47 1.69 4.82
CA LEU A 58 6.30 2.43 5.31
C LEU A 58 6.71 3.55 6.28
N LEU A 59 7.68 3.29 7.17
CA LEU A 59 8.22 4.31 8.07
C LEU A 59 8.89 5.44 7.28
N ALA A 60 9.77 5.10 6.33
CA ALA A 60 10.47 6.10 5.52
C ALA A 60 9.51 6.99 4.72
N ILE A 61 8.45 6.44 4.10
CA ILE A 61 7.49 7.26 3.35
C ILE A 61 6.57 8.08 4.27
N SER A 62 6.35 7.65 5.52
CA SER A 62 5.53 8.38 6.48
C SER A 62 6.18 9.68 6.98
N GLU A 63 7.48 9.85 6.77
CA GLU A 63 8.20 11.09 7.06
C GLU A 63 7.84 12.22 6.07
N ALA A 64 7.28 11.88 4.91
CA ALA A 64 6.85 12.86 3.93
C ALA A 64 5.62 13.64 4.44
N ARG A 65 5.66 14.98 4.36
CA ARG A 65 4.60 15.87 4.90
C ARG A 65 3.21 15.65 4.30
N ASN A 66 3.13 15.03 3.12
CA ASN A 66 1.90 14.76 2.40
C ASN A 66 1.33 13.36 2.64
N ILE A 67 2.01 12.50 3.42
CA ILE A 67 1.61 11.12 3.64
C ILE A 67 1.23 10.92 5.11
N VAL A 68 0.04 10.37 5.33
CA VAL A 68 -0.42 9.95 6.66
C VAL A 68 -0.70 8.46 6.61
N ILE A 69 -0.08 7.70 7.50
CA ILE A 69 -0.34 6.26 7.68
C ILE A 69 -1.03 6.07 9.03
N GLN A 70 -2.25 5.54 9.01
CA GLN A 70 -2.97 5.16 10.22
C GLN A 70 -3.12 3.65 10.30
N VAL A 71 -2.85 3.10 11.49
CA VAL A 71 -2.98 1.68 11.76
C VAL A 71 -4.19 1.42 12.64
N ILE A 72 -5.07 0.54 12.20
CA ILE A 72 -6.22 0.07 12.98
C ILE A 72 -5.78 -1.17 13.78
N PRO A 73 -5.71 -1.11 15.13
CA PRO A 73 -5.38 -2.27 15.95
C PRO A 73 -6.57 -3.23 16.07
N PHE A 74 -6.30 -4.49 16.40
CA PHE A 74 -7.26 -5.56 16.71
C PHE A 74 -8.16 -5.22 17.89
N SER A 75 -7.70 -4.34 18.78
CA SER A 75 -8.52 -3.82 19.89
C SER A 75 -9.62 -2.86 19.41
N SER A 76 -9.60 -2.44 18.15
CA SER A 76 -10.65 -1.59 17.57
C SER A 76 -11.90 -2.44 17.32
N GLY A 77 -12.98 -2.14 18.03
CA GLY A 77 -14.20 -2.96 17.98
C GLY A 77 -14.92 -2.98 16.62
N THR A 78 -14.76 -1.97 15.77
CA THR A 78 -15.34 -1.92 14.42
C THR A 78 -14.55 -0.94 13.56
N PHE A 79 -14.28 -1.33 12.32
CA PHE A 79 -13.81 -0.44 11.25
C PHE A 79 -14.59 -0.74 9.96
N PRO A 80 -14.76 0.23 9.05
CA PRO A 80 -15.44 -0.03 7.78
C PRO A 80 -14.72 -1.14 7.00
N GLY A 81 -15.48 -2.11 6.51
CA GLY A 81 -14.95 -3.25 5.79
C GLY A 81 -14.16 -2.86 4.53
N PRO A 82 -13.40 -3.80 3.94
CA PRO A 82 -12.59 -3.53 2.76
C PRO A 82 -13.44 -2.91 1.63
N GLY A 83 -12.99 -1.78 1.09
CA GLY A 83 -13.66 -1.07 0.01
C GLY A 83 -14.70 -0.03 0.45
N GLN A 84 -14.84 0.22 1.75
CA GLN A 84 -15.63 1.34 2.28
C GLN A 84 -14.76 2.59 2.41
N SER A 85 -15.32 3.76 2.07
CA SER A 85 -14.69 5.05 2.34
C SER A 85 -14.74 5.33 3.84
N ILE A 86 -13.62 5.82 4.34
CA ILE A 86 -13.39 6.25 5.71
C ILE A 86 -13.17 7.75 5.59
N ASP A 87 -14.22 8.50 5.90
CA ASP A 87 -14.13 9.95 5.97
C ASP A 87 -13.41 10.29 7.27
N CYS A 88 -12.17 10.77 7.13
CA CYS A 88 -11.37 11.31 8.23
C CYS A 88 -11.51 12.83 8.30
#